data_AF-A0A4Y9Y8C3-F1
#
_entry.id   AF-A0A4Y9Y8C3-F1
#
_cell.length_a   1.000
_cell.length_b   1.000
_cell.length_c   1.000
_cell.angle_alpha   90.00
_cell.angle_beta   90.00
_cell.angle_gamma   90.00
#
_symmetry.space_group_name_H-M   'P 1'
#
loop_
_entity.id
_entity.type
_entity.pdbx_description
1 polymer ?
#
loop_
_entity_poly.entity_id
_entity_poly.type
_entity_poly.pdbx_seq_one_letter_code
_entity_poly.pdbx_strand_id
1 'polypeptide(L)'
;MTGPNDPGADALVKGFKAYMVQDYIYCARGIIYQTERAIKSTTAEEFKDTTTKASHYCTYAQGALDLCVDDVDQGLGMKDIDVLQAQPADATNYYTDMQFETAKTHNWVMNLVAMIPCIQAYYALAHPLCEAATEDVQKTLWYKLWIKPNGDLSPEDAGVTSQISFFTANYDVWKDHYAEAKDVFRKACQGEIGHWKWATDSKQ
;
A
#
# COMPACT_ATOMS: atom_id res chain seq x y z
N MET A 1 -13.58 1.28 21.88
CA MET A 1 -14.80 0.58 21.41
C MET A 1 -14.81 0.72 19.89
N THR A 2 -14.70 -0.41 19.17
CA THR A 2 -14.90 -0.53 17.71
C THR A 2 -15.45 -1.95 17.41
N GLY A 3 -16.51 -2.34 18.10
CA GLY A 3 -17.23 -3.60 17.83
C GLY A 3 -18.32 -3.41 16.77
N PRO A 4 -18.88 -4.48 16.20
CA PRO A 4 -19.98 -4.40 15.22
C PRO A 4 -21.25 -3.73 15.76
N ASN A 5 -21.37 -3.57 17.09
CA ASN A 5 -22.52 -2.97 17.76
C ASN A 5 -22.30 -1.50 18.16
N ASP A 6 -21.20 -0.86 17.73
CA ASP A 6 -20.96 0.54 18.07
C ASP A 6 -21.86 1.47 17.25
N PRO A 7 -22.39 2.58 17.83
CA PRO A 7 -23.24 3.56 17.13
C PRO A 7 -22.61 4.21 15.89
N GLY A 8 -21.30 4.05 15.69
CA GLY A 8 -20.56 4.52 14.51
C GLY A 8 -20.11 3.42 13.54
N ALA A 9 -20.57 2.17 13.72
CA ALA A 9 -20.12 1.03 12.92
C ALA A 9 -20.38 1.23 11.42
N ASP A 10 -21.55 1.74 11.04
CA ASP A 10 -21.89 2.00 9.63
C ASP A 10 -20.97 3.05 8.99
N ALA A 11 -20.68 4.13 9.72
CA ALA A 11 -19.76 5.17 9.26
C ALA A 11 -18.33 4.61 9.11
N LEU A 12 -17.89 3.75 10.05
CA LEU A 12 -16.61 3.07 9.96
C LEU A 12 -16.54 2.12 8.76
N VAL A 13 -17.58 1.32 8.52
CA VAL A 13 -17.68 0.43 7.35
C VAL A 13 -17.65 1.25 6.06
N LYS A 14 -18.37 2.37 5.99
CA LYS A 14 -18.35 3.28 4.83
C LYS A 14 -16.94 3.78 4.54
N GLY A 15 -16.24 4.30 5.55
CA GLY A 15 -14.85 4.75 5.39
C GLY A 15 -13.88 3.62 5.03
N PHE A 16 -14.09 2.42 5.57
CA PHE A 16 -13.27 1.26 5.25
C PHE A 16 -13.49 0.78 3.80
N LYS A 17 -14.74 0.75 3.32
CA LYS A 17 -15.05 0.48 1.90
C LYS A 17 -14.39 1.51 0.98
N ALA A 18 -14.49 2.79 1.34
CA ALA A 18 -13.84 3.86 0.59
C ALA A 18 -12.32 3.65 0.51
N TYR A 19 -11.68 3.33 1.65
CA TYR A 19 -10.26 3.00 1.71
C TYR A 19 -9.88 1.83 0.80
N MET A 20 -10.58 0.70 0.89
CA MET A 20 -10.24 -0.51 0.11
C MET A 20 -10.33 -0.28 -1.40
N VAL A 21 -11.29 0.54 -1.86
CA VAL A 21 -11.37 0.94 -3.28
C VAL A 21 -10.13 1.73 -3.71
N GLN A 22 -9.64 2.66 -2.88
CA GLN A 22 -8.42 3.40 -3.20
C GLN A 22 -7.16 2.54 -3.09
N ASP A 23 -7.13 1.56 -2.18
CA ASP A 23 -6.03 0.59 -2.06
C ASP A 23 -5.95 -0.32 -3.30
N TYR A 24 -7.10 -0.75 -3.84
CA TYR A 24 -7.17 -1.41 -5.15
C TYR A 24 -6.58 -0.54 -6.27
N ILE A 25 -7.01 0.72 -6.37
CA ILE A 25 -6.50 1.65 -7.40
C ILE A 25 -5.00 1.87 -7.23
N TYR A 26 -4.51 2.01 -5.99
CA TYR A 26 -3.09 2.13 -5.67
C TYR A 26 -2.31 0.89 -6.13
N CYS A 27 -2.77 -0.32 -5.81
CA CYS A 27 -2.15 -1.57 -6.25
C CYS A 27 -2.13 -1.71 -7.77
N ALA A 28 -3.22 -1.39 -8.46
CA ALA A 28 -3.28 -1.40 -9.92
C ALA A 28 -2.28 -0.42 -10.55
N ARG A 29 -2.15 0.78 -9.98
CA ARG A 29 -1.15 1.77 -10.37
C ARG A 29 0.28 1.32 -10.07
N GLY A 30 0.50 0.53 -9.02
CA GLY A 30 1.78 -0.09 -8.70
C GLY A 30 2.38 -0.91 -9.86
N ILE A 31 1.54 -1.52 -10.71
CA ILE A 31 1.98 -2.24 -11.92
C ILE A 31 2.73 -1.30 -12.88
N ILE A 32 2.17 -0.09 -13.10
CA ILE A 32 2.75 0.93 -13.99
C ILE A 32 4.07 1.42 -13.39
N TYR A 33 4.08 1.70 -12.08
CA TYR A 33 5.29 2.12 -11.38
C TYR A 33 6.43 1.11 -11.54
N GLN A 34 6.19 -0.19 -11.32
CA GLN A 34 7.23 -1.20 -11.48
C GLN A 34 7.68 -1.34 -12.94
N THR A 35 6.79 -1.13 -13.91
CA THR A 35 7.13 -1.15 -15.34
C THR A 35 8.05 0.01 -15.71
N GLU A 36 7.77 1.23 -15.23
CA GLU A 36 8.63 2.41 -15.39
C GLU A 36 10.01 2.20 -14.76
N ARG A 37 10.10 1.42 -13.67
CA ARG A 37 11.39 1.03 -13.09
C ARG A 37 12.13 0.01 -13.94
N ALA A 38 11.43 -0.97 -14.50
CA ALA A 38 12.04 -2.03 -15.29
C ALA A 38 12.75 -1.48 -16.53
N ILE A 39 12.17 -0.50 -17.22
CA ILE A 39 12.80 0.11 -18.40
C ILE A 39 14.07 0.91 -18.09
N LYS A 40 14.35 1.15 -16.80
CA LYS A 40 15.54 1.85 -16.30
C LYS A 40 16.58 0.93 -15.68
N SER A 41 16.32 -0.38 -15.64
CA SER A 41 17.27 -1.36 -15.15
C SER A 41 18.55 -1.31 -15.98
N THR A 42 19.69 -1.34 -15.28
CA THR A 42 21.02 -1.31 -15.88
C THR A 42 21.64 -2.70 -15.98
N THR A 43 21.05 -3.69 -15.31
CA THR A 43 21.44 -5.09 -15.33
C THR A 43 20.24 -6.00 -15.62
N ALA A 44 20.52 -7.20 -16.14
CA ALA A 44 19.49 -8.22 -16.37
C ALA A 44 18.82 -8.70 -15.07
N GLU A 45 19.58 -8.70 -13.97
CA GLU A 45 19.07 -9.05 -12.64
C GLU A 45 18.06 -8.01 -12.14
N GLU A 46 18.38 -6.71 -12.25
CA GLU A 46 17.45 -5.63 -11.92
C GLU A 46 16.18 -5.68 -12.77
N PHE A 47 16.32 -5.94 -14.08
CA PHE A 47 15.17 -6.07 -14.97
C PHE A 47 14.27 -7.25 -14.56
N LYS A 48 14.88 -8.38 -14.18
CA LYS A 48 14.14 -9.55 -13.69
C LYS A 48 13.43 -9.24 -12.36
N ASP A 49 14.10 -8.63 -11.38
CA ASP A 49 13.50 -8.27 -10.09
C ASP A 49 12.31 -7.32 -10.25
N THR A 50 12.47 -6.27 -11.05
CA THR A 50 11.41 -5.27 -11.29
C THR A 50 10.22 -5.84 -12.06
N THR A 51 10.45 -6.69 -13.07
CA THR A 51 9.35 -7.37 -13.79
C THR A 51 8.65 -8.42 -12.95
N THR A 52 9.37 -9.17 -12.09
CA THR A 52 8.75 -10.05 -11.09
C THR A 52 7.88 -9.24 -10.11
N LYS A 53 8.34 -8.08 -9.66
CA LYS A 53 7.54 -7.19 -8.81
C LYS A 53 6.30 -6.67 -9.54
N ALA A 54 6.40 -6.27 -10.81
CA ALA A 54 5.23 -5.90 -11.61
C ALA A 54 4.19 -7.02 -11.67
N SER A 55 4.64 -8.27 -11.87
CA SER A 55 3.79 -9.45 -11.81
C SER A 55 3.11 -9.64 -10.45
N HIS A 56 3.84 -9.45 -9.34
CA HIS A 56 3.24 -9.52 -8.00
C HIS A 56 2.19 -8.42 -7.77
N TYR A 57 2.39 -7.21 -8.31
CA TYR A 57 1.39 -6.14 -8.25
C TYR A 57 0.11 -6.48 -9.02
N CYS A 58 0.17 -7.29 -10.08
CA CYS A 58 -1.04 -7.82 -10.70
C CYS A 58 -1.83 -8.70 -9.71
N THR A 59 -1.15 -9.59 -8.98
CA THR A 59 -1.78 -10.42 -7.95
C THR A 59 -2.31 -9.58 -6.80
N TYR A 60 -1.60 -8.54 -6.35
CA TYR A 60 -2.08 -7.65 -5.29
C TYR A 60 -3.29 -6.82 -5.74
N ALA A 61 -3.30 -6.31 -6.96
CA ALA A 61 -4.45 -5.59 -7.49
C ALA A 61 -5.68 -6.49 -7.63
N GLN A 62 -5.49 -7.76 -8.03
CA GLN A 62 -6.56 -8.76 -8.04
C GLN A 62 -7.07 -9.03 -6.62
N GLY A 63 -6.19 -9.36 -5.67
CA GLY A 63 -6.60 -9.61 -4.29
C GLY A 63 -7.28 -8.39 -3.63
N ALA A 64 -6.81 -7.18 -3.89
CA ALA A 64 -7.44 -5.96 -3.39
C ALA A 64 -8.84 -5.73 -4.01
N LEU A 65 -9.03 -6.09 -5.29
CA LEU A 65 -10.33 -6.09 -5.93
C LEU A 65 -11.24 -7.14 -5.30
N ASP A 66 -10.76 -8.38 -5.14
CA ASP A 66 -11.51 -9.49 -4.54
C ASP A 66 -11.99 -9.12 -3.13
N LEU A 67 -11.12 -8.52 -2.30
CA LEU A 67 -11.51 -8.01 -0.97
C LEU A 67 -12.63 -6.95 -1.02
N CYS A 68 -12.76 -6.21 -2.12
CA CYS A 68 -13.85 -5.24 -2.29
C CYS A 68 -15.15 -5.93 -2.74
N VAL A 69 -15.07 -6.88 -3.68
CA VAL A 69 -16.26 -7.38 -4.39
C VAL A 69 -16.82 -8.68 -3.83
N ASP A 70 -15.98 -9.52 -3.23
CA ASP A 70 -16.40 -10.79 -2.64
C ASP A 70 -17.47 -10.56 -1.58
N ASP A 71 -18.35 -11.55 -1.42
CA ASP A 71 -19.43 -11.53 -0.44
C ASP A 71 -18.93 -11.16 0.96
N VAL A 72 -19.77 -10.55 1.80
CA VAL A 72 -19.39 -9.95 3.10
C VAL A 72 -18.66 -10.91 4.06
N ASP A 73 -18.77 -12.23 3.86
CA ASP A 73 -18.04 -13.23 4.62
C ASP A 73 -16.54 -13.35 4.22
N GLN A 74 -16.19 -12.96 2.99
CA GLN A 74 -14.85 -13.04 2.39
C GLN A 74 -14.31 -11.67 1.91
N GLY A 75 -15.18 -10.68 1.74
CA GLY A 75 -14.86 -9.33 1.28
C GLY A 75 -15.87 -8.29 1.77
N LEU A 76 -16.17 -7.28 0.95
CA LEU A 76 -17.01 -6.13 1.31
C LEU A 76 -18.38 -6.10 0.60
N GLY A 77 -18.65 -7.05 -0.31
CA GLY A 77 -19.89 -7.19 -1.05
C GLY A 77 -20.22 -5.97 -1.90
N MET A 78 -19.20 -5.29 -2.44
CA MET A 78 -19.38 -4.17 -3.37
C MET A 78 -19.64 -4.70 -4.78
N LYS A 79 -20.29 -3.91 -5.65
CA LYS A 79 -20.43 -4.30 -7.05
C LYS A 79 -19.13 -4.07 -7.79
N ASP A 80 -18.71 -5.02 -8.61
CA ASP A 80 -17.51 -4.94 -9.44
C ASP A 80 -17.43 -3.63 -10.22
N ILE A 81 -18.54 -3.25 -10.87
CA ILE A 81 -18.57 -2.04 -11.70
C ILE A 81 -18.33 -0.77 -10.88
N ASP A 82 -18.77 -0.72 -9.62
CA ASP A 82 -18.59 0.44 -8.75
C ASP A 82 -17.12 0.57 -8.31
N VAL A 83 -16.42 -0.55 -8.11
CA VAL A 83 -14.99 -0.59 -7.76
C VAL A 83 -14.12 -0.31 -8.99
N LEU A 84 -14.39 -0.99 -10.11
CA LEU A 84 -13.61 -0.88 -11.35
C LEU A 84 -13.72 0.50 -12.02
N GLN A 85 -14.85 1.20 -11.85
CA GLN A 85 -15.07 2.55 -12.40
C GLN A 85 -14.83 3.66 -11.38
N ALA A 86 -14.45 3.31 -10.15
CA ALA A 86 -14.13 4.29 -9.12
C ALA A 86 -12.99 5.20 -9.59
N GLN A 87 -13.14 6.49 -9.29
CA GLN A 87 -12.09 7.46 -9.58
C GLN A 87 -11.07 7.49 -8.44
N PRO A 88 -9.78 7.69 -8.76
CA PRO A 88 -8.75 7.93 -7.75
C PRO A 88 -9.10 9.19 -6.95
N ALA A 89 -9.00 9.12 -5.64
CA ALA A 89 -9.05 10.29 -4.78
C ALA A 89 -7.83 11.19 -5.02
N ASP A 90 -7.94 12.47 -4.69
CA ASP A 90 -6.81 13.41 -4.81
C ASP A 90 -5.58 12.94 -4.01
N ALA A 91 -5.79 12.33 -2.85
CA ALA A 91 -4.70 11.75 -2.06
C ALA A 91 -3.99 10.60 -2.80
N THR A 92 -4.75 9.78 -3.51
CA THR A 92 -4.24 8.65 -4.31
C THR A 92 -3.53 9.11 -5.56
N ASN A 93 -4.05 10.12 -6.25
CA ASN A 93 -3.33 10.77 -7.34
C ASN A 93 -2.02 11.38 -6.83
N TYR A 94 -2.07 12.19 -5.78
CA TYR A 94 -0.87 12.83 -5.21
C TYR A 94 0.24 11.81 -4.92
N TYR A 95 -0.10 10.69 -4.27
CA TYR A 95 0.89 9.71 -3.88
C TYR A 95 1.43 8.93 -5.09
N THR A 96 0.54 8.37 -5.92
CA THR A 96 0.96 7.52 -7.05
C THR A 96 1.62 8.32 -8.16
N ASP A 97 1.19 9.56 -8.44
CA ASP A 97 1.84 10.42 -9.43
C ASP A 97 3.24 10.82 -8.99
N MET A 98 3.45 11.09 -7.69
CA MET A 98 4.79 11.32 -7.13
C MET A 98 5.67 10.08 -7.23
N GLN A 99 5.14 8.88 -7.01
CA GLN A 99 5.89 7.63 -7.21
C GLN A 99 6.29 7.44 -8.69
N PHE A 100 5.36 7.69 -9.62
CA PHE A 100 5.64 7.63 -11.06
C PHE A 100 6.70 8.63 -11.46
N GLU A 101 6.61 9.87 -11.00
CA GLU A 101 7.60 10.89 -11.33
C GLU A 101 8.97 10.53 -10.76
N THR A 102 9.02 10.02 -9.53
CA THR A 102 10.28 9.54 -8.93
C THR A 102 10.86 8.39 -9.76
N ALA A 103 10.03 7.43 -10.19
CA ALA A 103 10.46 6.35 -11.09
C ALA A 103 11.02 6.89 -12.41
N LYS A 104 10.38 7.90 -13.01
CA LYS A 104 10.77 8.51 -14.29
C LYS A 104 12.00 9.41 -14.23
N THR A 105 12.29 10.02 -13.09
CA THR A 105 13.36 11.02 -12.97
C THR A 105 14.60 10.51 -12.25
N HIS A 106 14.46 9.56 -11.33
CA HIS A 106 15.57 9.11 -10.49
C HIS A 106 16.21 7.82 -11.01
N ASN A 107 17.38 7.48 -10.43
CA ASN A 107 18.05 6.20 -10.66
C ASN A 107 17.28 5.03 -10.01
N TRP A 108 17.70 3.81 -10.32
CA TRP A 108 17.01 2.56 -9.96
C TRP A 108 16.94 2.27 -8.44
N VAL A 109 17.83 2.87 -7.65
CA VAL A 109 17.84 2.78 -6.17
C VAL A 109 16.94 3.85 -5.57
N MET A 110 17.12 5.09 -6.02
CA MET A 110 16.43 6.26 -5.51
C MET A 110 14.92 6.21 -5.78
N ASN A 111 14.50 5.61 -6.90
CA ASN A 111 13.08 5.43 -7.16
C ASN A 111 12.37 4.57 -6.11
N LEU A 112 13.07 3.59 -5.51
CA LEU A 112 12.48 2.70 -4.51
C LEU A 112 12.18 3.41 -3.19
N VAL A 113 12.79 4.58 -2.95
CA VAL A 113 12.55 5.39 -1.74
C VAL A 113 11.07 5.78 -1.62
N ALA A 114 10.40 6.02 -2.75
CA ALA A 114 8.98 6.38 -2.80
C ALA A 114 8.03 5.23 -2.40
N MET A 115 8.54 3.99 -2.27
CA MET A 115 7.80 2.80 -1.87
C MET A 115 8.11 2.35 -0.44
N ILE A 116 9.06 2.99 0.24
CA ILE A 116 9.38 2.60 1.62
C ILE A 116 8.15 2.75 2.53
N PRO A 117 7.40 3.87 2.49
CA PRO A 117 6.27 4.04 3.39
C PRO A 117 5.16 2.99 3.22
N CYS A 118 4.83 2.55 2.01
CA CYS A 118 3.74 1.57 1.83
C CYS A 118 4.07 0.21 2.44
N ILE A 119 5.34 -0.21 2.39
CA ILE A 119 5.78 -1.50 2.95
C ILE A 119 5.96 -1.38 4.48
N GLN A 120 6.70 -0.35 4.92
CA GLN A 120 7.03 -0.19 6.34
C GLN A 120 5.80 0.20 7.17
N ALA A 121 4.95 1.11 6.68
CA ALA A 121 3.81 1.60 7.45
C ALA A 121 2.74 0.53 7.65
N TYR A 122 2.46 -0.29 6.64
CA TYR A 122 1.46 -1.36 6.77
C TYR A 122 1.87 -2.37 7.83
N TYR A 123 3.12 -2.82 7.80
CA TYR A 123 3.64 -3.69 8.86
C TYR A 123 3.67 -3.00 10.23
N ALA A 124 4.23 -1.79 10.32
CA ALA A 124 4.38 -1.06 11.57
C ALA A 124 3.04 -0.68 12.23
N LEU A 125 1.95 -0.59 11.45
CA LEU A 125 0.61 -0.33 11.95
C LEU A 125 -0.16 -1.63 12.23
N ALA A 126 -0.17 -2.57 11.28
CA ALA A 126 -1.01 -3.77 11.38
C ALA A 126 -0.49 -4.76 12.41
N HIS A 127 0.84 -4.92 12.55
CA HIS A 127 1.43 -5.86 13.50
C HIS A 127 1.02 -5.58 14.95
N PRO A 128 1.24 -4.37 15.51
CA PRO A 128 0.82 -4.09 16.89
C PRO A 128 -0.70 -4.12 17.06
N LEU A 129 -1.48 -3.75 16.02
CA LEU A 129 -2.94 -3.88 16.05
C LEU A 129 -3.39 -5.35 16.10
N CYS A 130 -2.66 -6.24 15.43
CA CYS A 130 -2.92 -7.68 15.43
C CYS A 130 -2.60 -8.29 16.80
N GLU A 131 -1.44 -7.98 17.38
CA GLU A 131 -1.05 -8.46 18.71
C GLU A 131 -1.98 -7.98 19.83
N ALA A 132 -2.47 -6.73 19.74
CA ALA A 132 -3.35 -6.13 20.74
C ALA A 132 -4.85 -6.41 20.50
N ALA A 133 -5.21 -7.18 19.47
CA ALA A 133 -6.62 -7.38 19.09
C ALA A 133 -7.40 -8.19 20.12
N THR A 134 -8.41 -7.58 20.74
CA THR A 134 -9.39 -8.27 21.58
C THR A 134 -10.30 -9.17 20.75
N GLU A 135 -10.97 -10.15 21.37
CA GLU A 135 -11.93 -11.02 20.67
C GLU A 135 -13.01 -10.25 19.90
N ASP A 136 -13.42 -9.09 20.39
CA ASP A 136 -14.42 -8.26 19.70
C ASP A 136 -13.84 -7.55 18.48
N VAL A 137 -12.59 -7.09 18.53
CA VAL A 137 -11.88 -6.55 17.36
C VAL A 137 -11.69 -7.64 16.32
N GLN A 138 -11.36 -8.86 16.73
CA GLN A 138 -11.13 -9.99 15.82
C GLN A 138 -12.36 -10.36 14.96
N LYS A 139 -13.56 -10.01 15.43
CA LYS A 139 -14.82 -10.26 14.70
C LYS A 139 -15.10 -9.23 13.61
N THR A 140 -14.41 -8.09 13.61
CA THR A 140 -14.67 -6.97 12.70
C THR A 140 -14.15 -7.23 11.27
N LEU A 141 -14.74 -6.55 10.28
CA LEU A 141 -14.32 -6.64 8.89
C LEU A 141 -12.88 -6.16 8.68
N TRP A 142 -12.50 -5.01 9.24
CA TRP A 142 -11.14 -4.49 9.10
C TRP A 142 -10.09 -5.39 9.77
N TYR A 143 -10.43 -6.11 10.84
CA TYR A 143 -9.50 -7.09 11.38
C TYR A 143 -9.25 -8.24 10.42
N LYS A 144 -10.32 -8.86 9.93
CA LYS A 144 -10.25 -10.03 9.05
C LYS A 144 -9.60 -9.70 7.70
N LEU A 145 -9.95 -8.55 7.12
CA LEU A 145 -9.58 -8.19 5.75
C LEU A 145 -8.31 -7.35 5.66
N TRP A 146 -7.88 -6.69 6.75
CA TRP A 146 -6.72 -5.80 6.71
C TRP A 146 -5.71 -6.02 7.84
N ILE A 147 -6.13 -6.00 9.11
CA ILE A 147 -5.18 -6.09 10.24
C ILE A 147 -4.49 -7.44 10.26
N LYS A 148 -5.23 -8.55 10.26
CA LYS A 148 -4.64 -9.88 10.33
C LYS A 148 -3.75 -10.19 9.11
N PRO A 149 -4.20 -9.97 7.85
CA PRO A 149 -3.35 -10.25 6.69
C PRO A 149 -2.04 -9.47 6.65
N ASN A 150 -2.00 -8.24 7.19
CA ASN A 150 -0.79 -7.41 7.21
C ASN A 150 0.03 -7.56 8.50
N GLY A 151 -0.61 -7.93 9.63
CA GLY A 151 0.01 -7.97 10.95
C GLY A 151 0.53 -9.34 11.38
N ASP A 152 0.02 -10.42 10.79
CA ASP A 152 0.43 -11.82 11.03
C ASP A 152 1.64 -12.24 10.16
N LEU A 153 2.24 -11.28 9.43
CA LEU A 153 3.44 -11.49 8.63
C LEU A 153 4.70 -11.33 9.48
N SER A 154 5.75 -12.09 9.18
CA SER A 154 7.09 -11.78 9.68
C SER A 154 7.64 -10.51 9.00
N PRO A 155 8.60 -9.78 9.60
CA PRO A 155 9.29 -8.67 8.93
C PRO A 155 9.90 -9.07 7.58
N GLU A 156 10.37 -10.31 7.47
CA GLU A 156 10.91 -10.89 6.24
C GLU A 156 9.82 -11.02 5.16
N ASP A 157 8.68 -11.63 5.51
CA ASP A 157 7.56 -11.84 4.59
C ASP A 157 6.89 -10.52 4.20
N ALA A 158 6.87 -9.54 5.10
CA ALA A 158 6.40 -8.18 4.84
C ALA A 158 7.36 -7.37 3.94
N GLY A 159 8.58 -7.87 3.68
CA GLY A 159 9.58 -7.17 2.86
C GLY A 159 10.31 -6.03 3.57
N VAL A 160 10.18 -5.92 4.90
CA VAL A 160 10.86 -4.91 5.72
C VAL A 160 12.38 -5.15 5.70
N THR A 161 12.80 -6.39 5.97
CA THR A 161 14.22 -6.76 6.04
C THR A 161 14.90 -6.66 4.66
N SER A 162 14.18 -6.99 3.58
CA SER A 162 14.71 -6.94 2.22
C SER A 162 14.93 -5.50 1.74
N GLN A 163 14.06 -4.55 2.09
CA GLN A 163 14.28 -3.12 1.82
C GLN A 163 15.53 -2.58 2.52
N ILE A 164 15.70 -2.89 3.81
CA ILE A 164 16.88 -2.43 4.58
C ILE A 164 18.16 -2.99 3.95
N SER A 165 18.15 -4.28 3.61
CA SER A 165 19.29 -4.94 2.97
C SER A 165 19.62 -4.33 1.61
N PHE A 166 18.60 -4.02 0.81
CA PHE A 166 18.75 -3.37 -0.49
C PHE A 166 19.44 -2.01 -0.38
N PHE A 167 18.95 -1.11 0.47
CA PHE A 167 19.55 0.22 0.62
C PHE A 167 20.95 0.13 1.24
N THR A 168 21.19 -0.80 2.16
CA THR A 168 22.53 -1.01 2.73
C THR A 168 23.53 -1.47 1.67
N ALA A 169 23.15 -2.45 0.84
CA ALA A 169 24.00 -2.97 -0.23
C ALA A 169 24.31 -1.93 -1.31
N ASN A 170 23.41 -0.96 -1.51
CA ASN A 170 23.52 0.07 -2.53
C ASN A 170 23.92 1.44 -1.98
N TYR A 171 24.52 1.50 -0.79
CA TYR A 171 24.91 2.76 -0.13
C TYR A 171 25.66 3.73 -1.05
N ASP A 172 26.63 3.23 -1.80
CA ASP A 172 27.44 4.07 -2.70
C ASP A 172 26.63 4.72 -3.84
N VAL A 173 25.46 4.18 -4.18
CA VAL A 173 24.59 4.71 -5.25
C VAL A 173 23.72 5.87 -4.75
N TRP A 174 23.34 5.89 -3.47
CA TRP A 174 22.40 6.88 -2.94
C TRP A 174 22.97 7.81 -1.87
N LYS A 175 24.13 7.52 -1.27
CA LYS A 175 24.69 8.30 -0.15
C LYS A 175 24.81 9.81 -0.44
N ASP A 176 25.21 10.17 -1.66
CA ASP A 176 25.38 11.56 -2.08
C ASP A 176 24.04 12.23 -2.47
N HIS A 177 22.97 11.43 -2.54
CA HIS A 177 21.58 11.84 -2.80
C HIS A 177 20.71 11.81 -1.53
N TYR A 178 21.29 11.75 -0.33
CA TYR A 178 20.53 11.60 0.91
C TYR A 178 19.46 12.69 1.11
N ALA A 179 19.75 13.94 0.76
CA ALA A 179 18.80 15.03 0.87
C ALA A 179 17.57 14.85 -0.05
N GLU A 180 17.80 14.37 -1.28
CA GLU A 180 16.77 14.03 -2.25
C GLU A 180 15.96 12.83 -1.78
N ALA A 181 16.62 11.76 -1.31
CA ALA A 181 15.96 10.58 -0.75
C ALA A 181 15.05 10.96 0.42
N LYS A 182 15.53 11.85 1.30
CA LYS A 182 14.75 12.33 2.45
C LYS A 182 13.51 13.12 2.03
N ASP A 183 13.59 13.91 0.96
CA ASP A 183 12.44 14.64 0.43
C ASP A 183 11.40 13.70 -0.19
N VAL A 184 11.85 12.77 -1.04
CA VAL A 184 11.00 11.72 -1.64
C VAL A 184 10.31 10.90 -0.55
N PHE A 185 11.05 10.45 0.46
CA PHE A 185 10.52 9.67 1.57
C PHE A 185 9.44 10.45 2.35
N ARG A 186 9.68 11.74 2.63
CA ARG A 186 8.69 12.59 3.31
C ARG A 186 7.42 12.78 2.51
N LYS A 187 7.54 13.02 1.19
CA LYS A 187 6.40 13.13 0.29
C LYS A 187 5.61 11.82 0.23
N ALA A 188 6.30 10.69 0.19
CA ALA A 188 5.69 9.37 0.24
C ALA A 188 4.93 9.14 1.56
N CYS A 189 5.52 9.49 2.72
CA CYS A 189 4.82 9.45 4.01
C CYS A 189 3.58 10.36 4.04
N GLN A 190 3.66 11.55 3.44
CA GLN A 190 2.50 12.44 3.31
C GLN A 190 1.40 11.83 2.43
N GLY A 191 1.77 11.11 1.37
CA GLY A 191 0.84 10.33 0.55
C GLY A 191 0.08 9.29 1.36
N GLU A 192 0.79 8.47 2.13
CA GLU A 192 0.19 7.47 3.05
C GLU A 192 -0.76 8.12 4.06
N ILE A 193 -0.31 9.19 4.73
CA ILE A 193 -1.16 9.92 5.70
C ILE A 193 -2.40 10.49 5.00
N GLY A 194 -2.25 10.98 3.77
CA GLY A 194 -3.34 11.46 2.93
C GLY A 194 -4.39 10.38 2.64
N HIS A 195 -3.97 9.15 2.32
CA HIS A 195 -4.87 8.00 2.13
C HIS A 195 -5.71 7.73 3.38
N TRP A 196 -5.07 7.58 4.54
CA TRP A 196 -5.76 7.30 5.81
C TRP A 196 -6.69 8.43 6.23
N LYS A 197 -6.29 9.68 5.99
CA LYS A 197 -7.12 10.85 6.26
C LYS A 197 -8.34 10.90 5.35
N TRP A 198 -8.17 10.72 4.05
CA TRP A 198 -9.27 10.72 3.09
C TRP A 198 -10.31 9.64 3.42
N ALA A 199 -9.85 8.44 3.79
CA ALA A 199 -10.74 7.36 4.23
C ALA A 199 -11.51 7.72 5.51
N THR A 200 -10.88 8.43 6.43
CA THR A 200 -11.53 8.90 7.66
C THR A 200 -12.55 9.99 7.40
N ASP A 201 -12.25 10.93 6.51
CA ASP A 201 -13.15 12.02 6.13
C ASP A 201 -14.35 11.47 5.33
N SER A 202 -14.17 10.38 4.56
CA SER A 202 -15.23 9.68 3.81
C SER A 202 -16.25 8.92 4.67
N LYS A 203 -16.03 8.85 6.00
CA LYS A 203 -16.99 8.26 6.95
C LYS A 203 -18.25 9.12 7.12
N GLN A 204 -18.14 10.42 6.84
CA GLN A 204 -19.23 11.41 6.91
C GLN A 204 -20.17 11.25 5.71
#